data_AF-A0A521S3N5-F1
#
_entry.id   AF-A0A521S3N5-F1
#
_cell.length_a   1.000
_cell.length_b   1.000
_cell.length_c   1.000
_cell.angle_alpha   90.00
_cell.angle_beta   90.00
_cell.angle_gamma   90.00
#
_symmetry.space_group_name_H-M   'P 1'
#
loop_
_entity.id
_entity.type
_entity.pdbx_description
1 polymer ?
#
loop_
_entity_poly.entity_id
_entity_poly.type
_entity_poly.pdbx_seq_one_letter_code
_entity_poly.pdbx_strand_id
1 'polypeptide(L)'
;MCNRAERPPDFVPDPRPGFVARTPPALPAYPRFGFPGRGSWPGRHRPSLPTRDSASQAGVRGPDAAARRGEPNLSMESSEFGLDSAWQAEAERIPEESRPEKPGSAEVLDVIAGEGRPGHGYTRLGAANWQQSGTCFNAPMQPAVERRARAAAERIRRTAGADVERLRQDAGLPRTRLADAAGLDDSFLRRVEQGTVSPSVETYARLAAVLGADLALRLYPNTGPAIRDRHQAGILEALLASKHPRWHAYSEVAVRRPSRGWIDVALHDPRERTMVATEIQSELRRVEQLVRWSEEKAASLPSWDGWAQLGEPPTISRLIVVRQTRTTRRIAGEFRRQLRAAYPADPRDAFEALTTATVAWPGAAILWATGRGTAAEPWRIAAPR
;
A
#
# COMPACT_ATOMS: atom_id res chain seq x y z
N MET A 1 68.96 -28.14 20.79
CA MET A 1 68.00 -29.18 20.34
C MET A 1 66.63 -28.52 20.25
N CYS A 2 66.25 -28.05 19.05
CA CYS A 2 64.97 -27.38 18.79
C CYS A 2 63.97 -28.40 18.22
N ASN A 3 62.81 -28.52 18.85
CA ASN A 3 61.72 -29.40 18.41
C ASN A 3 60.94 -28.78 17.24
N ARG A 4 60.69 -29.64 16.25
CA ARG A 4 60.05 -29.38 14.96
C ARG A 4 58.53 -29.48 15.13
N ALA A 5 57.82 -28.39 14.88
CA ALA A 5 56.36 -28.36 14.85
C ALA A 5 55.84 -28.92 13.52
N GLU A 6 54.88 -29.84 13.61
CA GLU A 6 54.18 -30.46 12.48
C GLU A 6 53.18 -29.49 11.84
N ARG A 7 53.11 -29.51 10.50
CA ARG A 7 52.14 -28.74 9.71
C ARG A 7 50.77 -29.45 9.70
N PRO A 8 49.64 -28.74 9.79
CA PRO A 8 48.32 -29.32 9.52
C PRO A 8 48.10 -29.52 8.00
N PRO A 9 47.24 -30.47 7.59
CA PRO A 9 47.05 -30.85 6.20
C PRO A 9 46.19 -29.86 5.41
N ASP A 10 46.46 -29.81 4.10
CA ASP A 10 45.84 -28.95 3.10
C ASP A 10 44.34 -29.22 2.93
N PHE A 11 43.55 -28.15 3.03
CA PHE A 11 42.11 -28.13 2.79
C PHE A 11 41.85 -28.06 1.28
N VAL A 12 41.30 -29.14 0.71
CA VAL A 12 40.82 -29.20 -0.68
C VAL A 12 39.30 -28.95 -0.69
N PRO A 13 38.79 -27.90 -1.36
CA PRO A 13 37.35 -27.68 -1.45
C PRO A 13 36.69 -28.57 -2.51
N ASP A 14 35.59 -29.20 -2.10
CA ASP A 14 34.69 -30.04 -2.91
C ASP A 14 33.94 -29.21 -4.00
N PRO A 15 33.91 -29.64 -5.27
CA PRO A 15 33.19 -28.94 -6.33
C PRO A 15 31.66 -29.12 -6.23
N ARG A 16 30.94 -28.01 -6.05
CA ARG A 16 29.47 -27.97 -6.07
C ARG A 16 28.89 -28.38 -7.44
N PRO A 17 27.73 -29.06 -7.49
CA PRO A 17 27.07 -29.40 -8.74
C PRO A 17 26.44 -28.19 -9.44
N GLY A 18 26.44 -28.25 -10.77
CA GLY A 18 26.21 -27.16 -11.70
C GLY A 18 24.84 -26.49 -11.64
N PHE A 19 24.87 -25.15 -11.63
CA PHE A 19 23.73 -24.29 -11.87
C PHE A 19 23.57 -24.10 -13.38
N VAL A 20 22.55 -24.73 -13.99
CA VAL A 20 22.16 -24.48 -15.38
C VAL A 20 21.39 -23.16 -15.41
N ALA A 21 21.98 -22.12 -16.02
CA ALA A 21 21.31 -20.85 -16.24
C ALA A 21 20.14 -21.04 -17.21
N ARG A 22 18.90 -20.94 -16.71
CA ARG A 22 17.71 -20.78 -17.57
C ARG A 22 17.64 -19.33 -18.03
N THR A 23 17.63 -19.14 -19.35
CA THR A 23 17.36 -17.87 -20.02
C THR A 23 15.97 -17.36 -19.59
N PRO A 24 15.83 -16.11 -19.12
CA PRO A 24 14.52 -15.55 -18.80
C PRO A 24 13.69 -15.35 -20.08
N PRO A 25 12.35 -15.50 -20.03
CA PRO A 25 11.49 -15.25 -21.17
C PRO A 25 11.54 -13.78 -21.58
N ALA A 26 11.54 -13.53 -22.89
CA ALA A 26 11.49 -12.19 -23.46
C ALA A 26 10.21 -11.46 -23.02
N LEU A 27 10.37 -10.25 -22.49
CA LEU A 27 9.26 -9.35 -22.18
C LEU A 27 8.55 -8.91 -23.48
N PRO A 28 7.22 -8.70 -23.45
CA PRO A 28 6.49 -8.19 -24.61
C PRO A 28 6.96 -6.77 -24.97
N ALA A 29 7.18 -6.53 -26.26
CA ALA A 29 7.57 -5.24 -26.79
C ALA A 29 6.49 -4.18 -26.52
N TYR A 30 6.86 -3.10 -25.82
CA TYR A 30 6.01 -1.92 -25.70
C TYR A 30 5.87 -1.22 -27.06
N PRO A 31 4.67 -0.71 -27.40
CA PRO A 31 4.47 0.05 -28.63
C PRO A 31 5.29 1.35 -28.58
N ARG A 32 6.16 1.53 -29.58
CA ARG A 32 6.89 2.78 -29.80
C ARG A 32 5.88 3.88 -30.12
N PHE A 33 5.68 4.83 -29.21
CA PHE A 33 5.07 6.11 -29.54
C PHE A 33 6.04 6.89 -30.44
N GLY A 34 5.74 6.90 -31.75
CA GLY A 34 6.42 7.76 -32.71
C GLY A 34 5.99 9.21 -32.50
N PHE A 35 6.92 10.06 -32.07
CA PHE A 35 6.76 11.50 -32.20
C PHE A 35 7.00 11.91 -33.67
N PRO A 36 6.08 12.61 -34.33
CA PRO A 36 6.32 13.08 -35.69
C PRO A 36 7.35 14.21 -35.68
N GLY A 37 8.28 14.09 -36.62
CA GLY A 37 9.38 15.04 -36.83
C GLY A 37 8.92 16.42 -37.27
N ARG A 38 9.85 17.35 -37.13
CA ARG A 38 9.80 18.75 -37.52
C ARG A 38 9.28 18.89 -38.97
N GLY A 39 8.22 19.67 -39.13
CA GLY A 39 7.71 20.14 -40.42
C GLY A 39 7.19 21.56 -40.28
N SER A 40 7.74 22.45 -41.09
CA SER A 40 7.40 23.86 -41.26
C SER A 40 5.90 24.10 -41.46
N TRP A 41 5.36 25.11 -40.76
CA TRP A 41 4.04 25.67 -41.04
C TRP A 41 4.09 26.57 -42.29
N PRO A 42 3.18 26.35 -43.26
CA PRO A 42 2.45 27.52 -43.79
C PRO A 42 0.97 27.23 -44.08
N GLY A 43 0.18 28.31 -44.01
CA GLY A 43 -1.01 28.47 -44.86
C GLY A 43 -2.35 28.02 -44.29
N ARG A 44 -3.14 29.00 -43.83
CA ARG A 44 -4.58 28.86 -43.55
C ARG A 44 -5.33 28.55 -44.83
N HIS A 45 -6.09 27.46 -44.87
CA HIS A 45 -7.33 27.36 -45.66
C HIS A 45 -8.36 26.52 -44.90
N ARG A 46 -9.55 27.11 -44.72
CA ARG A 46 -10.75 26.44 -44.19
C ARG A 46 -11.22 25.34 -45.15
N PRO A 47 -11.66 24.17 -44.68
CA PRO A 47 -12.49 23.30 -45.49
C PRO A 47 -13.98 23.48 -45.16
N SER A 48 -14.75 23.65 -46.23
CA SER A 48 -16.20 23.55 -46.31
C SER A 48 -16.63 22.08 -46.15
N LEU A 49 -17.69 21.85 -45.37
CA LEU A 49 -18.41 20.57 -45.32
C LEU A 49 -19.13 20.28 -46.65
N PRO A 50 -19.27 19.01 -47.05
CA PRO A 50 -20.41 18.57 -47.83
C PRO A 50 -21.34 17.65 -47.03
N THR A 51 -22.58 17.76 -47.45
CA THR A 51 -23.85 17.29 -46.93
C THR A 51 -24.11 15.80 -47.15
N ARG A 52 -24.97 15.24 -46.29
CA ARG A 52 -25.74 14.01 -46.53
C ARG A 52 -26.59 14.16 -47.79
N ASP A 53 -26.76 13.08 -48.55
CA ASP A 53 -28.09 12.57 -48.88
C ASP A 53 -28.12 11.16 -49.51
N SER A 54 -29.18 10.43 -49.11
CA SER A 54 -29.91 9.31 -49.77
C SER A 54 -29.16 8.06 -50.25
N ALA A 55 -29.39 6.84 -49.72
CA ALA A 55 -30.60 5.99 -49.64
C ALA A 55 -30.82 5.08 -50.87
N SER A 56 -31.27 3.83 -50.59
CA SER A 56 -31.73 2.72 -51.47
C SER A 56 -30.70 1.61 -51.77
N GLN A 57 -31.03 0.32 -51.90
CA GLN A 57 -32.04 -0.60 -51.34
C GLN A 57 -31.60 -2.03 -51.77
N ALA A 58 -32.22 -3.07 -51.19
CA ALA A 58 -32.20 -4.51 -51.54
C ALA A 58 -30.93 -5.30 -51.14
N GLY A 59 -30.95 -6.46 -50.46
CA GLY A 59 -32.01 -7.42 -50.13
C GLY A 59 -31.78 -8.74 -50.87
N VAL A 60 -31.07 -9.74 -50.29
CA VAL A 60 -31.13 -11.15 -50.71
C VAL A 60 -30.89 -12.09 -49.50
N ARG A 61 -31.67 -13.17 -49.50
CA ARG A 61 -31.85 -14.26 -48.53
C ARG A 61 -30.62 -15.18 -48.36
N GLY A 62 -30.57 -15.87 -47.22
CA GLY A 62 -29.72 -17.06 -46.97
C GLY A 62 -30.10 -18.29 -47.81
N PRO A 63 -29.42 -19.44 -47.62
CA PRO A 63 -29.83 -20.32 -46.51
C PRO A 63 -28.71 -21.16 -45.81
N ASP A 64 -29.16 -21.76 -44.70
CA ASP A 64 -28.71 -22.88 -43.87
C ASP A 64 -27.60 -23.84 -44.37
N ALA A 65 -26.76 -24.34 -43.44
CA ALA A 65 -26.97 -25.65 -42.78
C ALA A 65 -25.68 -26.27 -42.19
N ALA A 66 -25.79 -26.65 -40.91
CA ALA A 66 -25.31 -27.89 -40.27
C ALA A 66 -23.85 -28.38 -40.43
N ALA A 67 -23.16 -28.50 -39.29
CA ALA A 67 -22.42 -29.72 -38.94
C ALA A 67 -22.20 -29.86 -37.43
N ARG A 68 -22.79 -30.91 -36.86
CA ARG A 68 -22.58 -31.43 -35.50
C ARG A 68 -21.34 -32.34 -35.47
N ARG A 69 -20.47 -32.20 -34.46
CA ARG A 69 -19.70 -33.25 -33.73
C ARG A 69 -19.33 -32.58 -32.39
N GLY A 70 -19.53 -33.11 -31.19
CA GLY A 70 -19.61 -34.49 -30.74
C GLY A 70 -18.41 -34.72 -29.82
N GLU A 71 -18.48 -34.28 -28.55
CA GLU A 71 -17.50 -34.62 -27.51
C GLU A 71 -18.17 -34.80 -26.13
N PRO A 72 -17.58 -35.62 -25.24
CA PRO A 72 -18.34 -36.45 -24.31
C PRO A 72 -18.52 -35.88 -22.91
N ASN A 73 -19.55 -36.45 -22.29
CA ASN A 73 -20.07 -36.27 -20.96
C ASN A 73 -19.04 -36.66 -19.87
N LEU A 74 -18.65 -35.71 -19.01
CA LEU A 74 -18.01 -35.98 -17.73
C LEU A 74 -19.02 -35.66 -16.62
N SER A 75 -19.74 -36.69 -16.19
CA SER A 75 -20.47 -36.71 -14.93
C SER A 75 -19.47 -36.79 -13.78
N MET A 76 -19.29 -35.69 -13.04
CA MET A 76 -18.71 -35.72 -11.69
C MET A 76 -19.83 -35.44 -10.70
N GLU A 77 -20.05 -36.43 -9.84
CA GLU A 77 -20.95 -36.42 -8.69
C GLU A 77 -20.67 -35.21 -7.79
N SER A 78 -21.69 -34.38 -7.62
CA SER A 78 -21.74 -33.38 -6.57
C SER A 78 -22.12 -34.06 -5.26
N SER A 79 -21.11 -34.50 -4.49
CA SER A 79 -21.29 -34.82 -3.07
C SER A 79 -21.31 -33.53 -2.25
N GLU A 80 -22.42 -33.35 -1.55
CA GLU A 80 -22.72 -32.25 -0.63
C GLU A 80 -21.62 -32.02 0.41
N PHE A 81 -21.06 -30.79 0.44
CA PHE A 81 -20.34 -30.26 1.59
C PHE A 81 -21.23 -29.23 2.27
N GLY A 82 -21.89 -29.66 3.35
CA GLY A 82 -22.64 -28.78 4.25
C GLY A 82 -21.71 -27.97 5.15
N LEU A 83 -21.40 -26.72 4.78
CA LEU A 83 -20.73 -25.73 5.64
C LEU A 83 -21.17 -24.27 5.37
N ASP A 84 -22.38 -24.04 4.84
CA ASP A 84 -22.86 -22.68 4.50
C ASP A 84 -23.78 -22.02 5.55
N SER A 85 -24.23 -22.76 6.58
CA SER A 85 -25.35 -22.31 7.42
C SER A 85 -25.00 -21.26 8.49
N ALA A 86 -23.77 -21.20 8.98
CA ALA A 86 -23.39 -20.28 10.06
C ALA A 86 -23.22 -18.82 9.59
N TRP A 87 -22.81 -18.60 8.33
CA TRP A 87 -22.63 -17.25 7.78
C TRP A 87 -23.88 -16.69 7.09
N GLN A 88 -24.79 -17.56 6.61
CA GLN A 88 -26.04 -17.15 5.96
C GLN A 88 -27.16 -16.79 6.96
N ALA A 89 -27.27 -17.49 8.09
CA ALA A 89 -28.41 -17.34 9.02
C ALA A 89 -28.50 -15.99 9.76
N GLU A 90 -27.44 -15.18 9.77
CA GLU A 90 -27.41 -13.89 10.50
C GLU A 90 -27.74 -12.69 9.58
N ALA A 91 -27.72 -12.87 8.25
CA ALA A 91 -27.97 -11.78 7.29
C ALA A 91 -29.46 -11.43 7.13
N GLU A 92 -30.37 -12.33 7.54
CA GLU A 92 -31.81 -12.22 7.28
C GLU A 92 -32.65 -11.76 8.49
N ARG A 93 -32.06 -11.47 9.65
CA ARG A 93 -32.79 -10.86 10.79
C ARG A 93 -32.59 -9.34 10.82
N ILE A 94 -33.42 -8.62 10.08
CA ILE A 94 -33.60 -7.17 10.23
C ILE A 94 -35.05 -6.91 10.67
N PRO A 95 -35.30 -6.28 11.84
CA PRO A 95 -36.62 -5.75 12.18
C PRO A 95 -36.98 -4.57 11.27
N GLU A 96 -38.20 -4.55 10.74
CA GLU A 96 -38.72 -3.58 9.75
C GLU A 96 -38.86 -2.14 10.28
N GLU A 97 -38.63 -1.90 11.58
CA GLU A 97 -38.88 -0.62 12.28
C GLU A 97 -37.76 0.44 12.19
N SER A 98 -36.75 0.27 11.34
CA SER A 98 -35.67 1.29 11.22
C SER A 98 -35.27 1.60 9.79
N ARG A 99 -36.26 1.93 8.96
CA ARG A 99 -36.05 2.70 7.72
C ARG A 99 -35.84 4.19 8.08
N PRO A 100 -34.69 4.82 7.74
CA PRO A 100 -34.59 6.28 7.83
C PRO A 100 -35.44 6.92 6.72
N GLU A 101 -36.22 7.94 7.09
CA GLU A 101 -36.97 8.78 6.16
C GLU A 101 -36.02 9.42 5.12
N LYS A 102 -36.46 9.43 3.86
CA LYS A 102 -35.77 10.12 2.77
C LYS A 102 -35.74 11.63 3.06
N PRO A 103 -34.59 12.32 3.00
CA PRO A 103 -34.60 13.77 2.89
C PRO A 103 -35.13 14.15 1.50
N GLY A 104 -36.12 15.03 1.49
CA GLY A 104 -36.74 15.57 0.29
C GLY A 104 -35.75 16.32 -0.60
N SER A 105 -35.90 16.09 -1.89
CA SER A 105 -35.28 16.82 -2.99
C SER A 105 -36.00 18.15 -3.22
N ALA A 106 -35.38 19.28 -2.88
CA ALA A 106 -35.57 20.58 -3.53
C ALA A 106 -34.62 21.63 -2.91
N GLU A 107 -34.23 22.62 -3.72
CA GLU A 107 -33.51 23.85 -3.35
C GLU A 107 -31.98 23.77 -3.18
N VAL A 108 -31.26 23.63 -4.30
CA VAL A 108 -30.08 24.48 -4.58
C VAL A 108 -29.99 24.64 -6.10
N LEU A 109 -30.54 25.74 -6.64
CA LEU A 109 -30.18 26.34 -7.93
C LEU A 109 -30.97 27.64 -8.07
N ASP A 110 -30.34 28.76 -7.74
CA ASP A 110 -30.54 30.08 -8.39
C ASP A 110 -29.85 31.17 -7.56
N VAL A 111 -28.61 31.55 -7.91
CA VAL A 111 -28.11 32.94 -7.80
C VAL A 111 -26.91 33.12 -8.75
N ILE A 112 -27.16 33.20 -10.06
CA ILE A 112 -26.26 33.90 -11.01
C ILE A 112 -27.14 34.59 -12.06
N ALA A 113 -27.45 35.88 -11.87
CA ALA A 113 -27.55 36.93 -12.91
C ALA A 113 -28.28 38.21 -12.42
N GLY A 114 -27.78 39.39 -12.84
CA GLY A 114 -28.51 40.68 -12.88
C GLY A 114 -28.20 41.64 -11.71
N GLU A 115 -27.38 42.69 -11.87
CA GLU A 115 -27.77 44.07 -12.26
C GLU A 115 -28.70 44.76 -11.23
N GLY A 116 -28.48 45.93 -10.63
CA GLY A 116 -27.48 46.99 -10.68
C GLY A 116 -28.01 48.24 -9.90
N ARG A 117 -27.11 49.19 -9.58
CA ARG A 117 -27.29 50.59 -9.09
C ARG A 117 -27.24 50.86 -7.55
N PRO A 118 -26.88 52.09 -7.09
CA PRO A 118 -25.53 52.67 -7.19
C PRO A 118 -25.07 53.37 -5.90
N GLY A 119 -23.74 53.54 -5.77
CA GLY A 119 -23.14 54.63 -5.01
C GLY A 119 -22.65 54.26 -3.61
N HIS A 120 -21.33 54.24 -3.45
CA HIS A 120 -20.57 55.06 -2.49
C HIS A 120 -19.08 54.96 -2.86
N GLY A 121 -18.35 56.04 -2.58
CA GLY A 121 -17.17 56.48 -3.33
C GLY A 121 -15.97 55.53 -3.37
N TYR A 122 -15.38 55.41 -4.56
CA TYR A 122 -14.04 54.87 -4.78
C TYR A 122 -13.02 56.01 -4.74
N THR A 123 -12.23 56.08 -3.67
CA THR A 123 -10.91 56.70 -3.70
C THR A 123 -9.96 55.76 -4.43
N ARG A 124 -9.31 56.28 -5.48
CA ARG A 124 -8.18 55.62 -6.15
C ARG A 124 -7.02 55.44 -5.17
N LEU A 125 -6.72 54.20 -4.81
CA LEU A 125 -5.38 53.75 -4.46
C LEU A 125 -4.98 52.80 -5.61
N GLY A 126 -4.15 53.18 -6.56
CA GLY A 126 -2.79 53.67 -6.34
C GLY A 126 -1.89 52.44 -6.24
N ALA A 127 -1.31 52.03 -7.37
CA ALA A 127 -0.33 50.95 -7.44
C ALA A 127 0.92 51.33 -6.63
N ALA A 128 0.96 50.96 -5.35
CA ALA A 128 2.14 51.04 -4.51
C ALA A 128 2.02 50.06 -3.33
N ASN A 129 3.11 49.35 -3.05
CA ASN A 129 3.38 48.53 -1.86
C ASN A 129 2.74 47.14 -1.76
N TRP A 130 3.18 46.22 -2.63
CA TRP A 130 3.50 44.87 -2.20
C TRP A 130 4.98 44.80 -1.77
N GLN A 131 5.33 45.52 -0.69
CA GLN A 131 6.49 45.14 0.12
C GLN A 131 6.03 43.97 1.00
N GLN A 132 6.19 42.75 0.48
CA GLN A 132 6.14 41.55 1.31
C GLN A 132 7.19 41.71 2.42
N SER A 133 6.72 41.72 3.66
CA SER A 133 7.54 41.80 4.87
C SER A 133 8.52 40.61 4.92
N GLY A 134 9.79 40.86 4.62
CA GLY A 134 10.90 39.91 4.76
C GLY A 134 11.28 39.57 6.21
N THR A 135 10.37 39.72 7.17
CA THR A 135 10.66 39.60 8.61
C THR A 135 9.87 38.51 9.33
N CYS A 136 9.01 37.75 8.65
CA CYS A 136 8.22 36.70 9.31
C CYS A 136 8.98 35.37 9.56
N PHE A 137 10.23 35.23 9.10
CA PHE A 137 10.94 33.93 9.04
C PHE A 137 12.32 33.90 9.73
N ASN A 138 12.64 34.84 10.62
CA ASN A 138 13.96 34.93 11.26
C ASN A 138 13.96 34.60 12.77
N ALA A 139 13.08 33.72 13.24
CA ALA A 139 13.34 33.08 14.53
C ALA A 139 14.44 32.03 14.32
N PRO A 140 15.61 32.11 14.99
CA PRO A 140 16.63 31.08 14.86
C PRO A 140 16.04 29.73 15.29
N MET A 141 16.06 28.74 14.40
CA MET A 141 15.68 27.38 14.74
C MET A 141 16.55 26.88 15.90
N GLN A 142 15.98 26.12 16.82
CA GLN A 142 16.77 25.51 17.88
C GLN A 142 17.88 24.62 17.26
N PRO A 143 19.16 24.73 17.68
CA PRO A 143 20.27 24.01 17.06
C PRO A 143 20.08 22.48 16.97
N ALA A 144 19.34 21.88 17.92
CA ALA A 144 19.00 20.46 17.89
C ALA A 144 18.02 20.12 16.76
N VAL A 145 17.03 20.98 16.51
CA VAL A 145 16.06 20.84 15.42
C VAL A 145 16.76 20.99 14.08
N GLU A 146 17.67 21.96 13.95
CA GLU A 146 18.45 22.18 12.73
C GLU A 146 19.34 20.97 12.39
N ARG A 147 20.09 20.42 13.36
CA ARG A 147 20.88 19.20 13.16
C ARG A 147 20.01 18.01 12.73
N ARG A 148 18.87 17.81 13.39
CA ARG A 148 17.92 16.74 13.04
C ARG A 148 17.34 16.93 11.65
N ALA A 149 16.96 18.15 11.28
CA ALA A 149 16.44 18.49 9.97
C ALA A 149 17.50 18.25 8.88
N ARG A 150 18.75 18.65 9.10
CA ARG A 150 19.86 18.41 8.15
C ARG A 150 20.11 16.93 7.92
N ALA A 151 20.18 16.13 8.99
CA ALA A 151 20.36 14.68 8.90
C ALA A 151 19.17 13.98 8.21
N ALA A 152 17.94 14.41 8.51
CA ALA A 152 16.74 13.89 7.86
C ALA A 152 16.72 14.24 6.36
N ALA A 153 17.02 15.48 6.00
CA ALA A 153 17.09 15.94 4.62
C ALA A 153 18.16 15.18 3.83
N GLU A 154 19.35 14.94 4.41
CA GLU A 154 20.39 14.14 3.76
C GLU A 154 19.94 12.70 3.50
N ARG A 155 19.32 12.05 4.50
CA ARG A 155 18.78 10.69 4.33
C ARG A 155 17.69 10.64 3.25
N ILE A 156 16.78 11.63 3.23
CA ILE A 156 15.72 11.73 2.22
C ILE A 156 16.34 11.87 0.83
N ARG A 157 17.33 12.76 0.65
CA ARG A 157 18.03 12.94 -0.63
C ARG A 157 18.72 11.68 -1.10
N ARG A 158 19.47 11.01 -0.23
CA ARG A 158 20.15 9.74 -0.59
C ARG A 158 19.16 8.65 -1.01
N THR A 159 18.02 8.56 -0.30
CA THR A 159 16.98 7.56 -0.63
C THR A 159 16.32 7.89 -1.96
N ALA A 160 15.90 9.15 -2.15
CA ALA A 160 15.27 9.59 -3.40
C ALA A 160 16.21 9.48 -4.61
N GLY A 161 17.50 9.81 -4.45
CA GLY A 161 18.52 9.64 -5.48
C GLY A 161 18.69 8.18 -5.90
N ALA A 162 18.77 7.26 -4.93
CA ALA A 162 18.85 5.83 -5.20
C ALA A 162 17.59 5.29 -5.89
N ASP A 163 16.40 5.79 -5.53
CA ASP A 163 15.15 5.42 -6.20
C ASP A 163 15.12 5.90 -7.66
N VAL A 164 15.60 7.10 -7.95
CA VAL A 164 15.75 7.60 -9.34
C VAL A 164 16.71 6.71 -10.13
N GLU A 165 17.88 6.39 -9.57
CA GLU A 165 18.86 5.52 -10.23
C GLU A 165 18.26 4.14 -10.54
N ARG A 166 17.61 3.52 -9.55
CA ARG A 166 16.98 2.21 -9.69
C ARG A 166 15.90 2.22 -10.76
N LEU A 167 14.94 3.15 -10.68
CA LEU A 167 13.86 3.26 -11.67
C LEU A 167 14.39 3.50 -13.08
N ARG A 168 15.47 4.28 -13.21
CA ARG A 168 16.15 4.47 -14.50
C ARG A 168 16.75 3.17 -15.03
N GLN A 169 17.43 2.40 -14.17
CA GLN A 169 18.01 1.11 -14.53
C GLN A 169 16.93 0.08 -14.90
N ASP A 170 15.84 0.02 -14.14
CA ASP A 170 14.67 -0.84 -14.40
C ASP A 170 14.04 -0.52 -15.77
N ALA A 171 14.02 0.76 -16.15
CA ALA A 171 13.57 1.21 -17.46
C ALA A 171 14.59 1.02 -18.60
N GLY A 172 15.81 0.52 -18.30
CA GLY A 172 16.88 0.35 -19.28
C GLY A 172 17.41 1.67 -19.86
N LEU A 173 17.20 2.80 -19.17
CA LEU A 173 17.55 4.12 -19.68
C LEU A 173 18.99 4.50 -19.30
N PRO A 174 19.81 4.98 -20.26
CA PRO A 174 21.08 5.61 -19.90
C PRO A 174 20.82 6.95 -19.18
N ARG A 175 21.71 7.32 -18.26
CA ARG A 175 21.59 8.55 -17.46
C ARG A 175 21.42 9.80 -18.33
N THR A 176 22.22 9.91 -19.40
CA THR A 176 22.17 11.04 -20.34
C THR A 176 20.79 11.22 -20.94
N ARG A 177 20.10 10.14 -21.32
CA ARG A 177 18.74 10.23 -21.87
C ARG A 177 17.70 10.66 -20.84
N LEU A 178 17.83 10.21 -19.60
CA LEU A 178 16.95 10.70 -18.53
C LEU A 178 17.20 12.19 -18.26
N ALA A 179 18.46 12.62 -18.25
CA ALA A 179 18.84 14.01 -18.08
C ALA A 179 18.24 14.89 -19.19
N ASP A 180 18.45 14.51 -20.45
CA ASP A 180 17.92 15.21 -21.63
C ASP A 180 16.39 15.32 -21.59
N ALA A 181 15.70 14.21 -21.31
CA ALA A 181 14.24 14.17 -21.25
C ALA A 181 13.65 14.98 -20.08
N ALA A 182 14.38 15.08 -18.96
CA ALA A 182 13.97 15.90 -17.81
C ALA A 182 14.40 17.37 -17.94
N GLY A 183 15.18 17.73 -18.97
CA GLY A 183 15.77 19.06 -19.12
C GLY A 183 16.79 19.38 -18.03
N LEU A 184 17.71 18.45 -17.77
CA LEU A 184 18.77 18.53 -16.76
C LEU A 184 20.14 18.19 -17.38
N ASP A 185 21.22 18.67 -16.77
CA ASP A 185 22.58 18.22 -17.11
C ASP A 185 22.86 16.81 -16.57
N ASP A 186 23.55 15.95 -17.34
CA ASP A 186 23.95 14.60 -16.88
C ASP A 186 24.79 14.65 -15.59
N SER A 187 25.67 15.64 -15.47
CA SER A 187 26.49 15.85 -14.27
C SER A 187 25.66 16.25 -13.05
N PHE A 188 24.55 16.96 -13.25
CA PHE A 188 23.59 17.27 -12.20
C PHE A 188 22.78 16.03 -11.83
N LEU A 189 22.28 15.27 -12.81
CA LEU A 189 21.57 14.02 -12.56
C LEU A 189 22.45 12.99 -11.83
N ARG A 190 23.73 12.87 -12.17
CA ARG A 190 24.68 12.00 -11.45
C ARG A 190 24.76 12.36 -9.97
N ARG A 191 24.81 13.66 -9.65
CA ARG A 191 24.85 14.13 -8.26
C ARG A 191 23.50 13.93 -7.55
N VAL A 192 22.39 14.02 -8.28
CA VAL A 192 21.05 13.67 -7.78
C VAL A 192 21.01 12.20 -7.40
N GLU A 193 21.40 11.29 -8.29
CA GLU A 193 21.44 9.83 -8.05
C GLU A 193 22.30 9.49 -6.82
N GLN A 194 23.43 10.18 -6.64
CA GLN A 194 24.32 10.03 -5.49
C GLN A 194 23.80 10.70 -4.20
N GLY A 195 22.74 11.51 -4.27
CA GLY A 195 22.21 12.28 -3.14
C GLY A 195 23.12 13.40 -2.63
N THR A 196 24.05 13.88 -3.45
CA THR A 196 25.07 14.89 -3.07
C THR A 196 24.63 16.34 -3.33
N VAL A 197 23.57 16.54 -4.11
CA VAL A 197 22.92 17.84 -4.33
C VAL A 197 21.48 17.80 -3.80
N SER A 198 20.86 18.96 -3.62
CA SER A 198 19.47 19.09 -3.15
C SER A 198 18.56 19.61 -4.28
N PRO A 199 17.98 18.73 -5.11
CA PRO A 199 17.04 19.13 -6.14
C PRO A 199 15.74 19.66 -5.53
N SER A 200 15.04 20.52 -6.28
CA SER A 200 13.68 20.92 -5.92
C SER A 200 12.70 19.76 -6.03
N VAL A 201 11.58 19.83 -5.32
CA VAL A 201 10.46 18.87 -5.46
C VAL A 201 9.99 18.80 -6.93
N GLU A 202 9.93 19.95 -7.60
CA GLU A 202 9.62 20.04 -9.03
C GLU A 202 10.62 19.26 -9.91
N THR A 203 11.91 19.29 -9.57
CA THR A 203 12.92 18.52 -10.30
C THR A 203 12.74 17.02 -10.10
N TYR A 204 12.43 16.58 -8.88
CA TYR A 204 12.05 15.18 -8.65
C TYR A 204 10.77 14.80 -9.39
N ALA A 205 9.78 15.69 -9.47
CA ALA A 205 8.53 15.44 -10.19
C ALA A 205 8.77 15.28 -11.70
N ARG A 206 9.64 16.09 -12.31
CA ARG A 206 10.06 15.93 -13.71
C ARG A 206 10.71 14.58 -13.97
N LEU A 207 11.65 14.18 -13.12
CA LEU A 207 12.31 12.88 -13.22
C LEU A 207 11.30 11.72 -13.10
N ALA A 208 10.39 11.80 -12.13
CA ALA A 208 9.35 10.80 -11.94
C ALA A 208 8.42 10.70 -13.16
N ALA A 209 7.99 11.84 -13.72
CA ALA A 209 7.15 11.88 -14.91
C ALA A 209 7.81 11.20 -16.13
N VAL A 210 9.10 11.44 -16.37
CA VAL A 210 9.85 10.79 -17.45
C VAL A 210 9.98 9.27 -17.21
N LEU A 211 10.15 8.86 -15.95
CA LEU A 211 10.28 7.46 -15.55
C LEU A 211 8.94 6.71 -15.45
N GLY A 212 7.81 7.37 -15.69
CA GLY A 212 6.48 6.78 -15.51
C GLY A 212 6.14 6.44 -14.05
N ALA A 213 6.65 7.24 -13.12
CA ALA A 213 6.44 7.09 -11.68
C ALA A 213 5.74 8.32 -11.08
N ASP A 214 5.07 8.12 -9.94
CA ASP A 214 4.46 9.20 -9.15
C ASP A 214 5.39 9.64 -8.01
N LEU A 215 5.63 10.95 -7.88
CA LEU A 215 6.31 11.51 -6.71
C LEU A 215 5.31 11.72 -5.56
N ALA A 216 5.48 10.99 -4.46
CA ALA A 216 4.67 11.14 -3.26
C ALA A 216 5.49 11.69 -2.08
N LEU A 217 5.19 12.93 -1.65
CA LEU A 217 5.72 13.49 -0.42
C LEU A 217 4.75 13.20 0.73
N ARG A 218 5.18 12.37 1.69
CA ARG A 218 4.39 12.03 2.89
C ARG A 218 5.11 12.48 4.14
N LEU A 219 4.40 13.16 5.03
CA LEU A 219 4.86 13.50 6.36
C LEU A 219 4.35 12.45 7.34
N TYR A 220 5.27 11.88 8.09
CA TYR A 220 4.95 10.97 9.18
C TYR A 220 5.20 11.73 10.49
N PRO A 221 4.21 11.87 11.39
CA PRO A 221 4.49 12.37 12.71
C PRO A 221 5.51 11.44 13.38
N ASN A 222 6.64 12.02 13.78
CA ASN A 222 7.69 11.38 14.57
C ASN A 222 7.69 11.90 16.01
N THR A 223 6.62 12.59 16.40
CA THR A 223 6.40 13.22 17.69
C THR A 223 5.01 12.83 18.17
N GLY A 224 4.94 12.05 19.24
CA GLY A 224 3.72 11.44 19.78
C GLY A 224 3.88 9.92 19.94
N PRO A 225 3.11 9.27 20.82
CA PRO A 225 3.00 7.81 20.85
C PRO A 225 2.68 7.31 19.42
N ALA A 226 3.29 6.21 18.95
CA ALA A 226 3.05 5.75 17.57
C ALA A 226 1.60 5.29 17.35
N ILE A 227 0.84 5.14 18.44
CA ILE A 227 -0.58 4.82 18.45
C ILE A 227 -1.42 6.05 18.06
N ARG A 228 -1.64 6.20 16.75
CA ARG A 228 -2.31 7.36 16.14
C ARG A 228 -3.83 7.39 16.32
N ASP A 229 -4.44 6.29 16.75
CA ASP A 229 -5.88 6.18 16.91
C ASP A 229 -6.24 5.72 18.33
N ARG A 230 -7.06 6.51 19.03
CA ARG A 230 -7.62 6.15 20.36
C ARG A 230 -8.29 4.77 20.37
N HIS A 231 -8.81 4.33 19.23
CA HIS A 231 -9.37 2.99 19.09
C HIS A 231 -8.27 1.93 18.97
N GLN A 232 -7.20 2.19 18.21
CA GLN A 232 -6.07 1.25 18.11
C GLN A 232 -5.42 1.00 19.48
N ALA A 233 -5.23 2.04 20.29
CA ALA A 233 -4.70 1.89 21.65
C ALA A 233 -5.56 0.93 22.48
N GLY A 234 -6.87 1.19 22.54
CA GLY A 234 -7.77 0.35 23.32
C GLY A 234 -7.90 -1.08 22.78
N ILE A 235 -7.82 -1.27 21.46
CA ILE A 235 -7.81 -2.60 20.84
C ILE A 235 -6.49 -3.34 21.16
N LEU A 236 -5.35 -2.65 21.13
CA LEU A 236 -4.05 -3.21 21.51
C LEU A 236 -4.06 -3.66 22.97
N GLU A 237 -4.54 -2.82 23.88
CA GLU A 237 -4.69 -3.16 25.30
C GLU A 237 -5.58 -4.39 25.49
N ALA A 238 -6.72 -4.47 24.80
CA ALA A 238 -7.59 -5.64 24.85
C ALA A 238 -6.89 -6.90 24.30
N LEU A 239 -6.09 -6.78 23.25
CA LEU A 239 -5.31 -7.89 22.70
C LEU A 239 -4.26 -8.38 23.69
N LEU A 240 -3.49 -7.46 24.27
CA LEU A 240 -2.45 -7.76 25.25
C LEU A 240 -3.02 -8.37 26.53
N ALA A 241 -4.20 -7.93 26.95
CA ALA A 241 -4.92 -8.48 28.10
C ALA A 241 -5.51 -9.87 27.81
N SER A 242 -5.84 -10.18 26.55
CA SER A 242 -6.44 -11.46 26.17
C SER A 242 -5.40 -12.56 25.99
N LYS A 243 -4.15 -12.23 25.62
CA LYS A 243 -3.14 -13.24 25.27
C LYS A 243 -2.75 -14.09 26.48
N HIS A 244 -2.57 -15.39 26.26
CA HIS A 244 -1.98 -16.28 27.25
C HIS A 244 -0.54 -15.83 27.59
N PRO A 245 -0.05 -15.97 28.83
CA PRO A 245 1.32 -15.61 29.23
C PRO A 245 2.46 -16.26 28.43
N ARG A 246 2.19 -17.33 27.66
CA ARG A 246 3.19 -17.94 26.76
C ARG A 246 3.66 -16.98 25.66
N TRP A 247 2.81 -16.04 25.27
CA TRP A 247 3.09 -15.06 24.23
C TRP A 247 3.89 -13.89 24.80
N HIS A 248 5.11 -13.71 24.33
CA HIS A 248 5.92 -12.52 24.58
C HIS A 248 5.55 -11.45 23.56
N ALA A 249 5.14 -10.27 24.03
CA ALA A 249 4.67 -9.20 23.16
C ALA A 249 5.71 -8.10 23.02
N TYR A 250 5.94 -7.66 21.79
CA TYR A 250 6.80 -6.52 21.45
C TYR A 250 5.95 -5.51 20.70
N SER A 251 5.71 -4.34 21.28
CA SER A 251 4.95 -3.26 20.65
C SER A 251 5.85 -2.37 19.80
N GLU A 252 5.25 -1.70 18.80
CA GLU A 252 5.93 -0.72 17.95
C GLU A 252 7.23 -1.29 17.33
N VAL A 253 7.12 -2.45 16.68
CA VAL A 253 8.27 -3.15 16.11
C VAL A 253 8.69 -2.47 14.80
N ALA A 254 9.78 -1.70 14.86
CA ALA A 254 10.35 -1.03 13.70
C ALA A 254 11.09 -2.03 12.78
N VAL A 255 10.65 -2.12 11.53
CA VAL A 255 11.25 -2.96 10.48
C VAL A 255 11.82 -2.11 9.35
N ARG A 256 12.90 -2.56 8.73
CA ARG A 256 13.69 -1.77 7.78
C ARG A 256 13.86 -2.41 6.39
N ARG A 257 13.70 -3.72 6.24
CA ARG A 257 13.87 -4.47 4.97
C ARG A 257 13.00 -5.74 4.96
N PRO A 258 12.43 -6.15 3.80
CA PRO A 258 12.51 -5.49 2.49
C PRO A 258 11.76 -4.15 2.43
N SER A 259 10.77 -3.93 3.30
CA SER A 259 10.09 -2.64 3.41
C SER A 259 10.39 -1.97 4.76
N ARG A 260 10.27 -0.64 4.79
CA ARG A 260 10.38 0.14 6.03
C ARG A 260 8.99 0.37 6.60
N GLY A 261 8.82 0.09 7.89
CA GLY A 261 7.53 0.26 8.55
C GLY A 261 7.58 -0.02 10.04
N TRP A 262 6.40 0.03 10.64
CA TRP A 262 6.16 -0.34 12.02
C TRP A 262 5.07 -1.40 12.03
N ILE A 263 5.28 -2.45 12.82
CA ILE A 263 4.27 -3.45 13.16
C ILE A 263 3.72 -3.07 14.54
N ASP A 264 2.39 -3.03 14.68
CA ASP A 264 1.75 -2.56 15.92
C ASP A 264 2.16 -3.41 17.12
N VAL A 265 2.11 -4.73 16.96
CA VAL A 265 2.66 -5.68 17.93
C VAL A 265 3.14 -6.96 17.24
N ALA A 266 4.25 -7.50 17.71
CA ALA A 266 4.70 -8.84 17.35
C ALA A 266 4.59 -9.76 18.56
N LEU A 267 3.93 -10.91 18.38
CA LEU A 267 3.70 -11.89 19.44
C LEU A 267 4.59 -13.12 19.20
N HIS A 268 5.51 -13.36 20.11
CA HIS A 268 6.43 -14.49 20.04
C HIS A 268 6.03 -15.59 21.01
N ASP A 269 5.78 -16.79 20.50
CA ASP A 269 5.74 -18.00 21.31
C ASP A 269 7.07 -18.75 21.17
N PRO A 270 7.94 -18.77 22.20
CA PRO A 270 9.21 -19.46 22.14
C PRO A 270 9.07 -20.99 22.12
N ARG A 271 7.93 -21.55 22.55
CA ARG A 271 7.71 -23.01 22.57
C ARG A 271 7.47 -23.55 21.16
N GLU A 272 6.59 -22.87 20.43
CA GLU A 272 6.24 -23.19 19.04
C GLU A 272 7.18 -22.51 18.04
N ARG A 273 8.15 -21.71 18.53
CA ARG A 273 9.05 -20.89 17.73
C ARG A 273 8.28 -20.12 16.65
N THR A 274 7.22 -19.43 17.07
CA THR A 274 6.32 -18.73 16.16
C THR A 274 6.28 -17.26 16.51
N MET A 275 6.41 -16.39 15.50
CA MET A 275 6.33 -14.94 15.63
C MET A 275 5.17 -14.43 14.77
N VAL A 276 4.14 -13.88 15.41
CA VAL A 276 2.94 -13.37 14.73
C VAL A 276 3.05 -11.86 14.59
N ALA A 277 3.26 -11.37 13.37
CA ALA A 277 3.17 -9.95 13.05
C ALA A 277 1.69 -9.52 13.10
N THR A 278 1.36 -8.62 14.02
CA THR A 278 -0.02 -8.19 14.25
C THR A 278 -0.23 -6.73 13.86
N GLU A 279 -1.26 -6.49 13.05
CA GLU A 279 -1.70 -5.17 12.62
C GLU A 279 -3.12 -4.89 13.10
N ILE A 280 -3.36 -3.70 13.64
CA ILE A 280 -4.63 -3.28 14.21
C ILE A 280 -5.29 -2.26 13.28
N GLN A 281 -6.51 -2.57 12.84
CA GLN A 281 -7.22 -1.80 11.83
C GLN A 281 -8.55 -1.32 12.39
N SER A 282 -8.69 0.00 12.58
CA SER A 282 -9.96 0.62 12.93
C SER A 282 -10.97 0.58 11.78
N GLU A 283 -10.47 0.50 10.54
CA GLU A 283 -11.26 0.45 9.32
C GLU A 283 -10.57 -0.45 8.29
N LEU A 284 -11.37 -1.12 7.45
CA LEU A 284 -10.87 -1.88 6.30
C LEU A 284 -10.95 -0.98 5.06
N ARG A 285 -9.82 -0.41 4.66
CA ARG A 285 -9.70 0.37 3.42
C ARG A 285 -8.65 -0.28 2.51
N ARG A 286 -8.93 -0.30 1.21
CA ARG A 286 -8.00 -0.80 0.18
C ARG A 286 -7.47 -2.21 0.53
N VAL A 287 -8.39 -3.16 0.66
CA VAL A 287 -8.14 -4.52 1.17
C VAL A 287 -6.90 -5.17 0.53
N GLU A 288 -6.75 -5.10 -0.79
CA GLU A 288 -5.60 -5.66 -1.51
C GLU A 288 -4.27 -5.03 -1.07
N GLN A 289 -4.23 -3.69 -0.89
CA GLN A 289 -3.03 -3.01 -0.40
C GLN A 289 -2.72 -3.39 1.05
N LEU A 290 -3.75 -3.53 1.89
CA LEU A 290 -3.62 -3.94 3.28
C LEU A 290 -3.06 -5.37 3.40
N VAL A 291 -3.55 -6.31 2.58
CA VAL A 291 -3.03 -7.68 2.52
C VAL A 291 -1.55 -7.68 2.13
N ARG A 292 -1.22 -6.99 1.02
CA ARG A 292 0.16 -6.90 0.53
C ARG A 292 1.10 -6.27 1.57
N TRP A 293 0.69 -5.16 2.18
CA TRP A 293 1.51 -4.50 3.21
C TRP A 293 1.68 -5.35 4.47
N SER A 294 0.65 -6.07 4.90
CA SER A 294 0.75 -7.00 6.04
C SER A 294 1.78 -8.10 5.76
N GLU A 295 1.80 -8.64 4.53
CA GLU A 295 2.80 -9.62 4.11
C GLU A 295 4.21 -9.04 4.04
N GLU A 296 4.39 -7.89 3.39
CA GLU A 296 5.69 -7.20 3.29
C GLU A 296 6.25 -6.84 4.67
N LYS A 297 5.40 -6.35 5.59
CA LYS A 297 5.82 -6.02 6.96
C LYS A 297 6.23 -7.27 7.73
N ALA A 298 5.44 -8.35 7.65
CA ALA A 298 5.77 -9.61 8.31
C ALA A 298 7.09 -10.19 7.77
N ALA A 299 7.28 -10.19 6.45
CA ALA A 299 8.55 -10.57 5.81
C ALA A 299 9.72 -9.67 6.22
N SER A 300 9.44 -8.46 6.73
CA SER A 300 10.44 -7.53 7.22
C SER A 300 10.82 -7.71 8.70
N LEU A 301 10.13 -8.58 9.45
CA LEU A 301 10.45 -8.86 10.86
C LEU A 301 11.93 -9.22 11.13
N PRO A 302 12.63 -9.99 10.26
CA PRO A 302 14.05 -10.28 10.46
C PRO A 302 14.97 -9.05 10.51
N SER A 303 14.48 -7.89 10.05
CA SER A 303 15.23 -6.63 10.09
C SER A 303 15.02 -5.80 11.36
N TRP A 304 14.17 -6.27 12.28
CA TRP A 304 13.97 -5.66 13.59
C TRP A 304 15.18 -5.90 14.49
N ASP A 305 15.59 -4.87 15.25
CA ASP A 305 16.79 -4.92 16.09
C ASP A 305 16.68 -6.00 17.22
N GLY A 306 15.47 -6.35 17.65
CA GLY A 306 15.23 -7.40 18.65
C GLY A 306 15.23 -8.83 18.09
N TRP A 307 15.31 -9.01 16.76
CA TRP A 307 15.21 -10.32 16.11
C TRP A 307 16.30 -11.30 16.58
N ALA A 308 17.53 -10.82 16.75
CA ALA A 308 18.66 -11.64 17.18
C ALA A 308 18.50 -12.19 18.61
N GLN A 309 17.64 -11.58 19.43
CA GLN A 309 17.42 -11.99 20.82
C GLN A 309 16.45 -13.17 20.92
N LEU A 310 15.77 -13.55 19.83
CA LEU A 310 14.84 -14.66 19.80
C LEU A 310 15.54 -16.03 19.77
N GLY A 311 16.87 -16.05 19.57
CA GLY A 311 17.65 -17.27 19.42
C GLY A 311 17.49 -17.84 18.02
N GLU A 312 16.95 -19.05 17.90
CA GLU A 312 16.69 -19.62 16.59
C GLU A 312 15.55 -18.89 15.86
N PRO A 313 15.61 -18.74 14.52
CA PRO A 313 14.60 -18.00 13.78
C PRO A 313 13.22 -18.63 13.95
N PRO A 314 12.20 -17.87 14.40
CA PRO A 314 10.85 -18.36 14.47
C PRO A 314 10.18 -18.38 13.10
N THR A 315 9.19 -19.26 12.94
CA THR A 315 8.25 -19.20 11.82
C THR A 315 7.43 -17.92 11.92
N ILE A 316 7.40 -17.14 10.85
CA ILE A 316 6.65 -15.89 10.80
C ILE A 316 5.21 -16.18 10.36
N SER A 317 4.25 -15.67 11.13
CA SER A 317 2.83 -15.67 10.78
C SER A 317 2.26 -14.25 10.88
N ARG A 318 0.96 -14.11 10.59
CA ARG A 318 0.28 -12.81 10.51
C ARG A 318 -1.05 -12.83 11.23
N LEU A 319 -1.38 -11.72 11.87
CA LEU A 319 -2.68 -11.48 12.46
C LEU A 319 -3.14 -10.07 12.07
N ILE A 320 -4.38 -9.93 11.61
CA ILE A 320 -5.04 -8.64 11.57
C ILE A 320 -6.14 -8.62 12.62
N VAL A 321 -6.13 -7.60 13.48
CA VAL A 321 -7.21 -7.33 14.41
C VAL A 321 -8.03 -6.17 13.86
N VAL A 322 -9.27 -6.43 13.48
CA VAL A 322 -10.16 -5.44 12.84
C VAL A 322 -11.23 -4.99 13.83
N ARG A 323 -11.44 -3.69 13.98
CA ARG A 323 -12.59 -3.16 14.70
C ARG A 323 -13.89 -3.63 14.02
N GLN A 324 -14.78 -4.25 14.79
CA GLN A 324 -16.08 -4.69 14.32
C GLN A 324 -17.04 -3.50 14.28
N THR A 325 -17.40 -3.08 13.08
CA THR A 325 -18.43 -2.07 12.79
C THR A 325 -19.35 -2.61 11.70
N ARG A 326 -20.51 -1.97 11.47
CA ARG A 326 -21.36 -2.32 10.32
C ARG A 326 -20.59 -2.20 8.99
N THR A 327 -19.81 -1.12 8.84
CA THR A 327 -19.01 -0.87 7.64
C THR A 327 -17.91 -1.91 7.44
N THR A 328 -17.12 -2.22 8.46
CA THR A 328 -16.04 -3.20 8.34
C THR A 328 -16.56 -4.62 8.12
N ARG A 329 -17.68 -5.01 8.73
CA ARG A 329 -18.35 -6.30 8.44
C ARG A 329 -18.82 -6.38 6.99
N ARG A 330 -19.45 -5.32 6.48
CA ARG A 330 -19.91 -5.26 5.08
C ARG A 330 -18.74 -5.42 4.11
N ILE A 331 -17.64 -4.68 4.32
CA ILE A 331 -16.44 -4.77 3.48
C ILE A 331 -15.80 -6.16 3.58
N ALA A 332 -15.67 -6.73 4.79
CA ALA A 332 -15.13 -8.07 4.95
C ALA A 332 -15.99 -9.14 4.25
N GLY A 333 -17.32 -8.98 4.26
CA GLY A 333 -18.25 -9.84 3.52
C GLY A 333 -18.08 -9.71 2.00
N GLU A 334 -17.97 -8.49 1.49
CA GLU A 334 -17.74 -8.18 0.06
C GLU A 334 -16.43 -8.80 -0.44
N PHE A 335 -15.34 -8.68 0.32
CA PHE A 335 -14.02 -9.20 -0.03
C PHE A 335 -13.69 -10.55 0.60
N ARG A 336 -14.71 -11.34 1.02
CA ARG A 336 -14.52 -12.58 1.80
C ARG A 336 -13.56 -13.58 1.17
N ARG A 337 -13.60 -13.74 -0.16
CA ARG A 337 -12.76 -14.71 -0.88
C ARG A 337 -11.29 -14.29 -0.84
N GLN A 338 -11.00 -13.02 -1.07
CA GLN A 338 -9.64 -12.47 -0.99
C GLN A 338 -9.09 -12.57 0.44
N LEU A 339 -9.91 -12.20 1.44
CA LEU A 339 -9.50 -12.26 2.85
C LEU A 339 -9.26 -13.69 3.32
N ARG A 340 -10.12 -14.66 2.95
CA ARG A 340 -9.91 -16.09 3.27
C ARG A 340 -8.68 -16.67 2.58
N ALA A 341 -8.39 -16.26 1.35
CA ALA A 341 -7.17 -16.69 0.67
C ALA A 341 -5.90 -16.15 1.37
N ALA A 342 -5.93 -14.89 1.81
CA ALA A 342 -4.80 -14.24 2.48
C ALA A 342 -4.65 -14.64 3.96
N TYR A 343 -5.74 -14.97 4.64
CA TYR A 343 -5.81 -15.34 6.05
C TYR A 343 -6.69 -16.60 6.18
N PRO A 344 -6.12 -17.78 5.87
CA PRO A 344 -6.88 -19.02 5.75
C PRO A 344 -7.28 -19.62 7.10
N ALA A 345 -6.57 -19.31 8.18
CA ALA A 345 -6.83 -19.89 9.49
C ALA A 345 -8.23 -19.55 9.99
N ASP A 346 -8.87 -20.50 10.69
CA ASP A 346 -10.14 -20.20 11.33
C ASP A 346 -9.92 -19.19 12.47
N PRO A 347 -10.70 -18.09 12.50
CA PRO A 347 -10.59 -17.12 13.57
C PRO A 347 -10.83 -17.67 14.98
N ARG A 348 -11.62 -18.74 15.15
CA ARG A 348 -11.85 -19.37 16.45
C ARG A 348 -10.61 -20.09 16.93
N ASP A 349 -9.97 -20.87 16.06
CA ASP A 349 -8.71 -21.56 16.35
C ASP A 349 -7.60 -20.55 16.66
N ALA A 350 -7.56 -19.44 15.93
CA ALA A 350 -6.58 -18.38 16.18
C ALA A 350 -6.81 -17.68 17.52
N PHE A 351 -8.07 -17.43 17.90
CA PHE A 351 -8.40 -16.88 19.20
C PHE A 351 -8.09 -17.86 20.34
N GLU A 352 -8.39 -19.14 20.16
CA GLU A 352 -8.08 -20.18 21.15
C GLU A 352 -6.57 -20.35 21.31
N ALA A 353 -5.79 -20.39 20.22
CA ALA A 353 -4.34 -20.37 20.27
C ALA A 353 -3.80 -19.11 20.97
N LEU A 354 -4.37 -17.94 20.72
CA LEU A 354 -3.94 -16.71 21.38
C LEU A 354 -4.17 -16.74 22.90
N THR A 355 -5.30 -17.28 23.34
CA THR A 355 -5.80 -17.16 24.72
C THR A 355 -5.51 -18.38 25.61
N THR A 356 -5.09 -19.51 25.04
CA THR A 356 -4.81 -20.75 25.77
C THR A 356 -3.33 -21.17 25.70
N ALA A 357 -2.97 -22.14 26.54
CA ALA A 357 -1.61 -22.65 26.65
C ALA A 357 -1.28 -23.76 25.64
N THR A 358 -2.30 -24.45 25.11
CA THR A 358 -2.16 -25.79 24.51
C THR A 358 -2.42 -25.84 23.01
N VAL A 359 -3.12 -24.85 22.45
CA VAL A 359 -3.50 -24.87 21.03
C VAL A 359 -2.42 -24.20 20.19
N ALA A 360 -1.86 -24.91 19.20
CA ALA A 360 -0.84 -24.36 18.31
C ALA A 360 -1.42 -23.23 17.43
N TRP A 361 -0.57 -22.30 16.98
CA TRP A 361 -1.01 -21.21 16.11
C TRP A 361 -1.42 -21.74 14.72
N PRO A 362 -2.67 -21.51 14.26
CA PRO A 362 -3.20 -22.18 13.05
C PRO A 362 -2.73 -21.58 11.72
N GLY A 363 -2.02 -20.45 11.74
CA GLY A 363 -1.57 -19.75 10.54
C GLY A 363 -2.10 -18.31 10.47
N ALA A 364 -2.03 -17.69 9.29
CA ALA A 364 -2.44 -16.30 9.14
C ALA A 364 -3.95 -16.14 9.38
N ALA A 365 -4.31 -15.25 10.32
CA ALA A 365 -5.69 -15.14 10.82
C ALA A 365 -6.19 -13.68 10.87
N ILE A 366 -7.52 -13.54 10.96
CA ILE A 366 -8.20 -12.26 11.23
C ILE A 366 -9.04 -12.43 12.50
N LEU A 367 -8.88 -11.52 13.46
CA LEU A 367 -9.71 -11.43 14.66
C LEU A 367 -10.50 -10.11 14.69
N TRP A 368 -11.61 -10.11 15.41
CA TRP A 368 -12.44 -8.93 15.56
C TRP A 368 -12.24 -8.29 16.93
N ALA A 369 -12.17 -6.96 16.96
CA ALA A 369 -12.24 -6.18 18.18
C ALA A 369 -13.61 -5.52 18.30
N THR A 370 -14.29 -5.76 19.41
CA THR A 370 -15.64 -5.26 19.70
C THR A 370 -15.59 -4.28 20.87
N GLY A 371 -16.56 -3.37 20.95
CA GLY A 371 -16.63 -2.33 21.98
C GLY A 371 -16.38 -0.91 21.44
N ARG A 372 -16.34 0.05 22.36
CA ARG A 372 -16.11 1.47 22.05
C ARG A 372 -14.95 2.10 22.84
N GLY A 373 -14.39 1.37 23.80
CA GLY A 373 -13.33 1.87 24.68
C GLY A 373 -13.83 2.81 25.76
N THR A 374 -15.11 2.71 26.12
CA THR A 374 -15.68 3.39 27.29
C THR A 374 -15.73 2.41 28.46
N ALA A 375 -15.88 2.92 29.69
CA ALA A 375 -16.03 2.06 30.87
C ALA A 375 -17.22 1.08 30.75
N ALA A 376 -18.30 1.50 30.08
CA ALA A 376 -19.49 0.69 29.85
C ALA A 376 -19.33 -0.31 28.67
N GLU A 377 -18.54 0.04 27.66
CA GLU A 377 -18.28 -0.80 26.48
C GLU A 377 -16.76 -0.95 26.25
N PRO A 378 -16.06 -1.70 27.14
CA PRO A 378 -14.62 -1.93 27.01
C PRO A 378 -14.32 -2.73 25.74
N TRP A 379 -13.11 -2.54 25.23
CA TRP A 379 -12.64 -3.32 24.09
C TRP A 379 -12.50 -4.80 24.44
N ARG A 380 -12.88 -5.67 23.51
CA ARG A 380 -12.71 -7.13 23.62
C ARG A 380 -12.27 -7.70 22.29
N ILE A 381 -11.31 -8.63 22.32
CA ILE A 381 -10.97 -9.45 21.16
C ILE A 381 -11.89 -10.66 21.14
N ALA A 382 -12.42 -10.98 19.96
CA ALA A 382 -13.30 -12.11 19.77
C ALA A 382 -13.06 -12.75 18.40
N ALA A 383 -13.28 -14.06 18.34
CA ALA A 383 -13.57 -14.72 17.08
C ALA A 383 -14.95 -14.24 16.56
N PRO A 384 -15.15 -14.12 15.22
CA PRO A 384 -16.47 -14.01 14.65
C PRO A 384 -17.33 -15.20 15.12
N ARG A 385 -18.56 -14.88 15.53
CA ARG A 385 -19.57 -15.90 15.83
C ARG A 385 -19.98 -16.60 14.56
#